data_AF-A0A538D998-F1
#
_entry.id   AF-A0A538D998-F1
#
_cell.length_a   1.000
_cell.length_b   1.000
_cell.length_c   1.000
_cell.angle_alpha   90.00
_cell.angle_beta   90.00
_cell.angle_gamma   90.00
#
_symmetry.space_group_name_H-M   'P 1'
#
loop_
_entity.id
_entity.type
_entity.pdbx_description
1 polymer ?
#
loop_
_entity_poly.entity_id
_entity_poly.type
_entity_poly.pdbx_seq_one_letter_code
_entity_poly.pdbx_strand_id
1 'polypeptide(L)'
;MNEIQLRDGLFELFPPDGASDWEDVLRRAAHSRKRLRRFTVLLVAALLIVLAVGSALALSGRLGGLFHGTPVSDLTPRERFLLSEFDMSGKVELIAQRNSSAFYAIRRPDGQVCYSIGEVRKNRTPAQRELGTRFGGGNCTDPRVFPSRARPVFDFSFYSYRRGDAESRLAGLQGFAADPVARIGVIGRDKRIVFTVPVEQNVYSAGKKSIAGARGIVALDKDGKVLWVQCTAMGTSPDPHFPSGGCGQYKNSPPPNLPPSPSPSVPKSPSGPLVAQSGSSGGVSVIVRGPQVETRIGAITSTTEALLRGKRGKVNLTCFKLVKVAGRDYSSGVGVPRNYGPVISGRLGSLPGTTFTAPYDGCTLTGLYGRNWNDGHGTHDAVEVPLTQRGRRYFTERAVARDLTWLARARVFYDIRYGLVHVDAADAARHLHGNVVALDGAQETPPLGKLGIWIGPGRRIVLVERAPTGRRLYRGIIYRTNLSEF
;
A
#
# COMPACT_ATOMS: atom_id res chain seq x y z
N MET A 1 -5.93 1.33 5.54
CA MET A 1 -5.77 0.54 4.29
C MET A 1 -6.40 1.36 3.18
N ASN A 2 -5.59 1.91 2.26
CA ASN A 2 -6.08 2.82 1.20
C ASN A 2 -6.78 2.00 0.09
N GLU A 3 -7.81 2.56 -0.54
CA GLU A 3 -8.62 2.00 -1.63
C GLU A 3 -7.78 1.47 -2.82
N ILE A 4 -6.58 2.02 -3.01
CA ILE A 4 -5.59 1.55 -3.99
C ILE A 4 -4.97 0.18 -3.60
N GLN A 5 -4.68 -0.06 -2.32
CA GLN A 5 -4.14 -1.36 -1.87
C GLN A 5 -5.19 -2.47 -1.89
N LEU A 6 -6.47 -2.11 -1.76
CA LEU A 6 -7.62 -3.00 -1.93
C LEU A 6 -7.91 -3.27 -3.42
N ARG A 7 -7.54 -2.33 -4.31
CA ARG A 7 -7.54 -2.48 -5.78
C ARG A 7 -6.49 -3.48 -6.27
N ASP A 8 -5.30 -3.52 -5.68
CA ASP A 8 -4.21 -4.40 -6.14
C ASP A 8 -4.25 -5.81 -5.53
N GLY A 9 -4.81 -5.97 -4.31
CA GLY A 9 -5.08 -7.29 -3.73
C GLY A 9 -6.13 -8.12 -4.49
N LEU A 10 -6.85 -7.49 -5.43
CA LEU A 10 -7.78 -8.17 -6.34
C LEU A 10 -7.08 -8.84 -7.53
N PHE A 11 -5.75 -8.63 -7.71
CA PHE A 11 -4.95 -9.28 -8.76
C PHE A 11 -4.32 -10.62 -8.34
N GLU A 12 -4.58 -11.10 -7.13
CA GLU A 12 -4.26 -12.47 -6.75
C GLU A 12 -5.29 -13.41 -7.36
N LEU A 13 -5.09 -13.81 -8.63
CA LEU A 13 -5.56 -15.06 -9.28
C LEU A 13 -5.31 -15.05 -10.81
N PHE A 14 -4.11 -14.67 -11.26
CA PHE A 14 -3.74 -14.79 -12.69
C PHE A 14 -2.72 -15.91 -12.91
N PRO A 15 -3.13 -17.07 -13.43
CA PRO A 15 -2.21 -18.02 -14.03
C PRO A 15 -1.78 -17.57 -15.46
N PRO A 16 -0.62 -18.04 -15.95
CA PRO A 16 -0.24 -17.93 -17.36
C PRO A 16 -1.14 -18.78 -18.26
N ASP A 17 -1.15 -18.48 -19.56
CA ASP A 17 -2.05 -19.07 -20.55
C ASP A 17 -1.79 -20.58 -20.74
N GLY A 18 -2.68 -21.44 -20.19
CA GLY A 18 -2.67 -22.89 -20.39
C GLY A 18 -3.78 -23.64 -19.64
N ALA A 19 -4.38 -24.66 -20.26
CA ALA A 19 -5.53 -25.40 -19.74
C ALA A 19 -5.20 -26.48 -18.68
N SER A 20 -3.96 -26.58 -18.18
CA SER A 20 -3.48 -27.68 -17.32
C SER A 20 -3.30 -27.35 -15.82
N ASP A 21 -3.80 -26.21 -15.35
CA ASP A 21 -3.30 -25.59 -14.11
C ASP A 21 -3.95 -26.02 -12.78
N TRP A 22 -4.96 -26.91 -12.79
CA TRP A 22 -5.49 -27.44 -11.53
C TRP A 22 -4.56 -28.49 -10.90
N GLU A 23 -3.83 -29.25 -11.71
CA GLU A 23 -2.85 -30.22 -11.22
C GLU A 23 -1.60 -29.56 -10.61
N ASP A 24 -1.18 -28.41 -11.12
CA ASP A 24 -0.02 -27.68 -10.62
C ASP A 24 -0.26 -27.12 -9.20
N VAL A 25 -1.49 -26.68 -8.92
CA VAL A 25 -1.93 -26.28 -7.57
C VAL A 25 -1.84 -27.45 -6.59
N LEU A 26 -2.23 -28.66 -7.01
CA LEU A 26 -2.14 -29.87 -6.17
C LEU A 26 -0.69 -30.37 -6.01
N ARG A 27 0.14 -30.27 -7.06
CA ARG A 27 1.54 -30.75 -7.08
C ARG A 27 2.46 -29.91 -6.19
N ARG A 28 2.26 -28.59 -6.13
CA ARG A 28 3.02 -27.66 -5.27
C ARG A 28 2.74 -27.87 -3.77
N ALA A 29 1.57 -28.39 -3.41
CA ALA A 29 1.24 -28.72 -2.02
C ALA A 29 2.03 -29.95 -1.48
N ALA A 30 2.51 -30.84 -2.35
CA ALA A 30 3.15 -32.10 -1.96
C ALA A 30 4.69 -32.04 -1.80
N HIS A 31 5.38 -31.11 -2.47
CA HIS A 31 6.87 -31.09 -2.52
C HIS A 31 7.58 -30.39 -1.35
N SER A 32 6.84 -29.73 -0.45
CA SER A 32 7.40 -28.89 0.63
C SER A 32 8.11 -29.65 1.77
N ARG A 33 8.06 -31.00 1.85
CA ARG A 33 8.53 -31.73 3.05
C ARG A 33 9.93 -32.37 2.96
N LYS A 34 10.51 -32.57 1.77
CA LYS A 34 11.76 -33.37 1.63
C LYS A 34 13.08 -32.58 1.66
N ARG A 35 13.07 -31.25 1.49
CA ARG A 35 14.30 -30.44 1.36
C ARG A 35 14.91 -29.93 2.68
N LEU A 36 14.19 -30.04 3.79
CA LEU A 36 14.61 -29.43 5.07
C LEU A 36 15.69 -30.23 5.84
N ARG A 37 16.03 -31.45 5.43
CA ARG A 37 16.91 -32.34 6.21
C ARG A 37 18.40 -32.23 5.87
N ARG A 38 18.79 -31.50 4.81
CA ARG A 38 20.20 -31.44 4.35
C ARG A 38 20.97 -30.16 4.71
N PHE A 39 20.30 -29.10 5.19
CA PHE A 39 20.96 -27.80 5.44
C PHE A 39 21.48 -27.60 6.88
N THR A 40 21.12 -28.46 7.82
CA THR A 40 21.45 -28.26 9.24
C THR A 40 22.90 -28.59 9.60
N VAL A 41 23.63 -29.34 8.76
CA VAL A 41 24.99 -29.84 9.09
C VAL A 41 26.10 -28.83 8.73
N LEU A 42 25.87 -27.92 7.78
CA LEU A 42 26.92 -26.97 7.33
C LEU A 42 27.03 -25.70 8.19
N LEU A 43 26.01 -25.41 9.01
CA LEU A 43 25.93 -24.14 9.74
C LEU A 43 26.69 -24.14 11.07
N VAL A 44 27.01 -25.32 11.60
CA VAL A 44 27.74 -25.48 12.88
C VAL A 44 29.25 -25.26 12.70
N ALA A 45 29.81 -25.55 11.51
CA ALA A 45 31.25 -25.39 11.25
C ALA A 45 31.68 -23.92 11.04
N ALA A 46 30.79 -23.07 10.48
CA ALA A 46 31.10 -21.67 10.22
C ALA A 46 31.05 -20.78 11.49
N LEU A 47 30.32 -21.22 12.53
CA LEU A 47 30.13 -20.43 13.74
C LEU A 47 31.37 -20.39 14.65
N LEU A 48 32.30 -21.35 14.49
CA LEU A 48 33.50 -21.46 15.32
C LEU A 48 34.66 -20.57 14.82
N ILE A 49 34.63 -20.12 13.56
CA ILE A 49 35.72 -19.31 12.97
C ILE A 49 35.57 -17.82 13.26
N VAL A 50 34.35 -17.34 13.50
CA VAL A 50 34.06 -15.90 13.70
C VAL A 50 34.36 -15.41 15.13
N LEU A 51 34.53 -16.32 16.09
CA LEU A 51 34.75 -15.95 17.50
C LEU A 51 36.21 -15.61 17.86
N ALA A 52 37.16 -15.69 16.91
CA ALA A 52 38.59 -15.52 17.20
C ALA A 52 39.20 -14.16 16.80
N VAL A 53 38.50 -13.28 16.06
CA VAL A 53 39.11 -12.05 15.51
C VAL A 53 38.16 -10.86 15.66
N GLY A 54 38.40 -9.97 16.63
CA GLY A 54 37.63 -8.73 16.67
C GLY A 54 37.76 -7.84 17.91
N SER A 55 38.96 -7.68 18.48
CA SER A 55 39.20 -6.77 19.61
C SER A 55 40.30 -5.77 19.28
N ALA A 56 40.01 -4.72 18.50
CA ALA A 56 40.69 -3.43 18.52
C ALA A 56 40.12 -2.52 17.42
N LEU A 57 39.60 -1.36 17.81
CA LEU A 57 39.47 -0.07 17.08
C LEU A 57 38.24 0.67 17.61
N ALA A 58 38.43 1.34 18.75
CA ALA A 58 37.44 2.22 19.36
C ALA A 58 37.97 3.65 19.37
N LEU A 59 37.08 4.60 19.03
CA LEU A 59 36.96 5.98 19.58
C LEU A 59 36.95 7.19 18.63
N SER A 60 36.64 7.06 17.34
CA SER A 60 36.31 8.28 16.53
C SER A 60 35.16 8.18 15.51
N GLY A 61 34.41 7.07 15.42
CA GLY A 61 33.37 6.87 14.37
C GLY A 61 31.90 6.72 14.83
N ARG A 62 31.56 6.99 16.09
CA ARG A 62 30.34 6.46 16.75
C ARG A 62 28.97 6.95 16.27
N LEU A 63 28.85 7.90 15.35
CA LEU A 63 27.53 8.30 14.82
C LEU A 63 27.16 7.63 13.48
N GLY A 64 28.12 7.03 12.75
CA GLY A 64 27.85 6.41 11.45
C GLY A 64 27.40 4.95 11.49
N GLY A 65 27.67 4.23 12.60
CA GLY A 65 27.37 2.81 12.79
C GLY A 65 26.06 2.51 13.53
N LEU A 66 25.18 3.50 13.67
CA LEU A 66 24.07 3.53 14.63
C LEU A 66 23.00 2.43 14.46
N PHE A 67 23.04 1.68 13.35
CA PHE A 67 22.11 0.60 13.05
C PHE A 67 22.83 -0.51 12.29
N HIS A 68 23.46 -1.42 13.02
CA HIS A 68 23.88 -2.71 12.47
C HIS A 68 22.74 -3.70 12.64
N GLY A 69 22.06 -4.02 11.54
CA GLY A 69 21.02 -5.05 11.51
C GLY A 69 21.47 -6.32 10.83
N THR A 70 20.69 -7.38 10.99
CA THR A 70 20.87 -8.62 10.25
C THR A 70 20.41 -8.41 8.80
N PRO A 71 21.25 -8.68 7.78
CA PRO A 71 20.84 -8.55 6.39
C PRO A 71 19.58 -9.37 6.07
N VAL A 72 18.62 -8.78 5.36
CA VAL A 72 17.39 -9.42 4.93
C VAL A 72 17.53 -9.86 3.47
N SER A 73 17.94 -11.11 3.26
CA SER A 73 18.14 -11.67 1.91
C SER A 73 16.89 -12.30 1.31
N ASP A 74 15.85 -12.56 2.11
CA ASP A 74 14.64 -13.30 1.73
C ASP A 74 13.47 -12.40 1.31
N LEU A 75 13.74 -11.22 0.73
CA LEU A 75 12.70 -10.33 0.24
C LEU A 75 11.89 -11.01 -0.87
N THR A 76 10.56 -11.03 -0.70
CA THR A 76 9.66 -11.51 -1.74
C THR A 76 9.69 -10.58 -2.95
N PRO A 77 9.33 -11.06 -4.16
CA PRO A 77 9.28 -10.18 -5.33
C PRO A 77 8.36 -8.96 -5.11
N ARG A 78 7.23 -9.15 -4.42
CA ARG A 78 6.32 -8.07 -4.04
C ARG A 78 6.98 -7.03 -3.15
N GLU A 79 7.77 -7.47 -2.16
CA GLU A 79 8.52 -6.57 -1.28
C GLU A 79 9.57 -5.77 -2.06
N ARG A 80 10.34 -6.42 -2.94
CA ARG A 80 11.32 -5.73 -3.81
C ARG A 80 10.64 -4.69 -4.70
N PHE A 81 9.50 -5.06 -5.27
CA PHE A 81 8.70 -4.15 -6.08
C PHE A 81 8.22 -2.95 -5.28
N LEU A 82 7.62 -3.15 -4.10
CA LEU A 82 7.17 -2.06 -3.24
C LEU A 82 8.34 -1.14 -2.86
N LEU A 83 9.50 -1.70 -2.50
CA LEU A 83 10.69 -0.91 -2.23
C LEU A 83 11.10 -0.08 -3.45
N SER A 84 11.05 -0.63 -4.67
CA SER A 84 11.35 0.15 -5.88
C SER A 84 10.35 1.26 -6.17
N GLU A 85 9.05 1.03 -5.94
CA GLU A 85 8.00 2.03 -6.19
C GLU A 85 8.12 3.25 -5.25
N PHE A 86 8.63 3.04 -4.03
CA PHE A 86 8.86 4.10 -3.06
C PHE A 86 10.28 4.70 -3.12
N ASP A 87 11.06 4.36 -4.15
CA ASP A 87 12.49 4.74 -4.25
C ASP A 87 13.29 4.33 -3.00
N MET A 88 12.93 3.18 -2.42
CA MET A 88 13.56 2.57 -1.24
C MET A 88 14.34 1.31 -1.65
N SER A 89 14.79 1.22 -2.90
CA SER A 89 15.64 0.10 -3.35
C SER A 89 17.00 0.18 -2.67
N GLY A 90 17.44 -0.91 -2.04
CA GLY A 90 18.71 -0.92 -1.33
C GLY A 90 18.96 -2.16 -0.48
N LYS A 91 20.05 -2.13 0.28
CA LYS A 91 20.37 -3.18 1.26
C LYS A 91 19.41 -3.05 2.44
N VAL A 92 18.61 -4.10 2.67
CA VAL A 92 17.66 -4.16 3.78
C VAL A 92 18.29 -4.88 4.96
N GLU A 93 18.23 -4.27 6.14
CA GLU A 93 18.76 -4.78 7.40
C GLU A 93 17.65 -4.79 8.46
N LEU A 94 17.46 -5.92 9.13
CA LEU A 94 16.59 -6.04 10.30
C LEU A 94 17.36 -5.56 11.52
N ILE A 95 16.95 -4.41 12.06
CA ILE A 95 17.60 -3.79 13.21
C ILE A 95 17.20 -4.50 14.50
N ALA A 96 15.90 -4.68 14.70
CA ALA A 96 15.37 -5.25 15.92
C ALA A 96 13.98 -5.85 15.69
N GLN A 97 13.60 -6.77 16.57
CA GLN A 97 12.23 -7.21 16.75
C GLN A 97 11.79 -6.88 18.18
N ARG A 98 10.63 -6.26 18.32
CA ARG A 98 10.02 -5.93 19.62
C ARG A 98 8.52 -6.19 19.53
N ASN A 99 8.02 -7.03 20.44
CA ASN A 99 6.62 -7.47 20.44
C ASN A 99 6.22 -8.05 19.06
N SER A 100 5.15 -7.51 18.47
CA SER A 100 4.67 -7.86 17.13
C SER A 100 5.32 -7.05 16.01
N SER A 101 6.31 -6.19 16.31
CA SER A 101 6.92 -5.27 15.34
C SER A 101 8.36 -5.64 14.99
N ALA A 102 8.70 -5.48 13.72
CA ALA A 102 10.05 -5.61 13.17
C ALA A 102 10.49 -4.27 12.59
N PHE A 103 11.73 -3.88 12.89
CA PHE A 103 12.31 -2.58 12.55
C PHE A 103 13.40 -2.77 11.50
N TYR A 104 13.28 -2.05 10.39
CA TYR A 104 14.16 -2.20 9.24
C TYR A 104 14.85 -0.88 8.91
N ALA A 105 16.14 -0.98 8.56
CA ALA A 105 16.87 0.08 7.86
C ALA A 105 17.13 -0.38 6.43
N ILE A 106 16.94 0.53 5.48
CA ILE A 106 17.06 0.28 4.05
C ILE A 106 18.06 1.29 3.52
N ARG A 107 19.26 0.83 3.19
CA ARG A 107 20.38 1.65 2.75
C ARG A 107 20.39 1.73 1.24
N ARG A 108 20.07 2.90 0.70
CA ARG A 108 20.05 3.17 -0.74
C ARG A 108 21.49 3.30 -1.28
N PRO A 109 21.70 3.07 -2.59
CA PRO A 109 23.01 3.25 -3.22
C PRO A 109 23.57 4.68 -3.14
N ASP A 110 22.70 5.69 -3.03
CA ASP A 110 23.06 7.11 -2.88
C ASP A 110 23.46 7.51 -1.44
N GLY A 111 23.51 6.54 -0.52
CA GLY A 111 23.85 6.75 0.89
C GLY A 111 22.67 7.20 1.76
N GLN A 112 21.50 7.47 1.19
CA GLN A 112 20.31 7.78 1.97
C GLN A 112 19.81 6.52 2.71
N VAL A 113 19.30 6.72 3.93
CA VAL A 113 18.74 5.65 4.75
C VAL A 113 17.24 5.85 4.90
N CYS A 114 16.50 4.80 4.59
CA CYS A 114 15.07 4.73 4.80
C CYS A 114 14.76 3.78 5.95
N TYR A 115 13.84 4.19 6.81
CA TYR A 115 13.43 3.38 7.95
C TYR A 115 12.01 2.88 7.73
N SER A 116 11.76 1.64 8.13
CA SER A 116 10.45 1.02 8.00
C SER A 116 10.14 0.16 9.22
N ILE A 117 8.86 0.12 9.59
CA ILE A 117 8.34 -0.77 10.63
C ILE A 117 7.27 -1.63 10.00
N GLY A 118 7.23 -2.91 10.35
CA GLY A 118 6.09 -3.76 10.06
C GLY A 118 5.97 -4.92 11.01
N GLU A 119 5.17 -5.93 10.65
CA GLU A 119 4.85 -7.02 11.57
C GLU A 119 5.93 -8.12 11.56
N VAL A 120 6.23 -8.68 12.73
CA VAL A 120 7.05 -9.89 12.82
C VAL A 120 6.30 -11.05 12.16
N ARG A 121 6.90 -11.63 11.12
CA ARG A 121 6.34 -12.75 10.37
C ARG A 121 6.71 -14.09 11.00
N LYS A 122 6.13 -14.43 12.15
CA LYS A 122 6.22 -15.79 12.70
C LYS A 122 5.21 -16.69 12.00
N ASN A 123 5.61 -17.93 11.70
CA ASN A 123 4.73 -19.02 11.25
C ASN A 123 3.92 -18.77 9.97
N ARG A 124 4.35 -17.86 9.09
CA ARG A 124 3.69 -17.66 7.79
C ARG A 124 4.21 -18.66 6.75
N THR A 125 3.30 -19.31 6.03
CA THR A 125 3.66 -20.14 4.87
C THR A 125 4.30 -19.27 3.77
N PRO A 126 5.07 -19.86 2.83
CA PRO A 126 5.60 -19.13 1.67
C PRO A 126 4.50 -18.35 0.93
N ALA A 127 3.33 -18.96 0.70
CA ALA A 127 2.20 -18.28 0.07
C ALA A 127 1.74 -17.07 0.89
N GLN A 128 1.51 -17.21 2.20
CA GLN A 128 1.11 -16.08 3.07
C GLN A 128 2.15 -14.95 3.12
N ARG A 129 3.45 -15.27 2.94
CA ARG A 129 4.51 -14.26 2.85
C ARG A 129 4.45 -13.48 1.54
N GLU A 130 4.01 -14.11 0.45
CA GLU A 130 3.82 -13.45 -0.86
C GLU A 130 2.58 -12.54 -0.89
N LEU A 131 1.48 -12.94 -0.22
CA LEU A 131 0.24 -12.14 -0.17
C LEU A 131 0.36 -10.88 0.73
N GLY A 132 1.40 -10.79 1.57
CA GLY A 132 1.63 -9.64 2.43
C GLY A 132 2.94 -8.91 2.12
N THR A 133 3.10 -7.71 2.67
CA THR A 133 4.40 -7.03 2.80
C THR A 133 4.89 -7.07 4.26
N ARG A 134 6.21 -7.18 4.51
CA ARG A 134 6.77 -7.04 5.87
C ARG A 134 6.91 -5.58 6.29
N PHE A 135 6.69 -4.64 5.37
CA PHE A 135 6.80 -3.21 5.59
C PHE A 135 5.40 -2.61 5.76
N GLY A 136 5.10 -2.08 6.94
CA GLY A 136 3.83 -1.40 7.24
C GLY A 136 3.81 0.08 6.87
N GLY A 137 4.92 0.60 6.36
CA GLY A 137 5.16 2.00 6.02
C GLY A 137 6.65 2.30 6.14
N GLY A 138 7.15 3.30 5.43
CA GLY A 138 8.54 3.68 5.48
C GLY A 138 8.75 5.12 5.07
N ASN A 139 9.82 5.73 5.56
CA ASN A 139 10.22 7.08 5.18
C ASN A 139 11.74 7.13 5.07
N CYS A 140 12.21 7.83 4.04
CA CYS A 140 13.61 8.17 3.88
C CYS A 140 13.89 9.50 4.58
N THR A 141 15.05 9.59 5.23
CA THR A 141 15.51 10.82 5.85
C THR A 141 16.91 11.14 5.34
N ASP A 142 17.23 12.43 5.25
CA ASP A 142 18.61 12.85 5.04
C ASP A 142 19.44 12.36 6.25
N PRO A 143 20.60 11.70 6.04
CA PRO A 143 21.43 11.21 7.13
C PRO A 143 21.96 12.33 8.05
N ARG A 144 21.96 13.59 7.59
CA ARG A 144 22.29 14.77 8.42
C ARG A 144 21.15 15.18 9.35
N VAL A 145 19.91 14.78 9.02
CA VAL A 145 18.71 15.09 9.81
C VAL A 145 18.53 14.07 10.93
N PHE A 146 18.61 12.78 10.62
CA PHE A 146 18.48 11.70 11.59
C PHE A 146 19.47 10.58 11.27
N PRO A 147 20.17 10.02 12.28
CA PRO A 147 20.16 10.44 13.68
C PRO A 147 20.97 11.74 13.92
N SER A 148 20.41 12.72 14.64
CA SER A 148 21.13 13.95 15.01
C SER A 148 20.70 14.47 16.38
N ARG A 149 21.44 15.43 16.96
CA ARG A 149 21.03 16.09 18.21
C ARG A 149 19.71 16.86 18.07
N ALA A 150 19.47 17.47 16.91
CA ALA A 150 18.27 18.26 16.67
C ALA A 150 17.03 17.41 16.35
N ARG A 151 17.25 16.18 15.85
CA ARG A 151 16.20 15.18 15.66
C ARG A 151 16.75 13.81 16.05
N PRO A 152 16.78 13.48 17.36
CA PRO A 152 17.29 12.22 17.84
C PRO A 152 16.24 11.11 17.79
N VAL A 153 15.01 11.40 17.33
CA VAL A 153 13.91 10.44 17.23
C VAL A 153 13.30 10.48 15.83
N PHE A 154 13.07 9.31 15.25
CA PHE A 154 12.31 9.12 14.02
C PHE A 154 11.02 8.35 14.34
N ASP A 155 9.94 9.12 14.51
CA ASP A 155 8.64 8.65 15.00
C ASP A 155 7.78 8.01 13.91
N PHE A 156 7.20 6.85 14.23
CA PHE A 156 6.23 6.11 13.43
C PHE A 156 4.97 5.78 14.25
N SER A 157 4.73 6.54 15.31
CA SER A 157 3.52 6.45 16.10
C SER A 157 2.29 6.78 15.26
N PHE A 158 1.19 6.10 15.57
CA PHE A 158 -0.06 6.29 14.83
C PHE A 158 -1.21 6.55 15.80
N TYR A 159 -2.12 7.41 15.35
CA TYR A 159 -3.29 7.84 16.11
C TYR A 159 -4.55 7.21 15.52
N SER A 160 -5.51 6.91 16.38
CA SER A 160 -6.84 6.48 15.98
C SER A 160 -7.88 7.54 16.36
N TYR A 161 -8.88 7.68 15.50
CA TYR A 161 -10.05 8.51 15.72
C TYR A 161 -11.28 7.64 15.52
N ARG A 162 -12.13 7.51 16.53
CA ARG A 162 -13.47 6.93 16.36
C ARG A 162 -14.48 8.05 16.19
N ARG A 163 -15.56 7.77 15.47
CA ARG A 163 -16.68 8.71 15.36
C ARG A 163 -17.24 8.97 16.76
N GLY A 164 -17.32 10.24 17.15
CA GLY A 164 -17.75 10.65 18.49
C GLY A 164 -16.61 10.82 19.52
N ASP A 165 -15.37 10.44 19.18
CA ASP A 165 -14.24 10.77 20.04
C ASP A 165 -14.01 12.29 20.04
N ALA A 166 -14.02 12.90 21.22
CA ALA A 166 -13.68 14.31 21.39
C ALA A 166 -12.18 14.60 21.14
N GLU A 167 -11.33 13.57 21.17
CA GLU A 167 -9.89 13.70 20.98
C GLU A 167 -9.28 12.46 20.33
N SER A 168 -8.17 12.66 19.63
CA SER A 168 -7.36 11.56 19.11
C SER A 168 -6.88 10.64 20.23
N ARG A 169 -6.74 9.36 19.92
CA ARG A 169 -6.08 8.41 20.81
C ARG A 169 -4.78 7.99 20.15
N LEU A 170 -3.66 8.12 20.85
CA LEU A 170 -2.44 7.45 20.41
C LEU A 170 -2.73 5.96 20.45
N ALA A 171 -2.67 5.29 19.30
CA ALA A 171 -3.07 3.89 19.13
C ALA A 171 -1.86 2.94 19.11
N GLY A 172 -0.68 3.46 18.79
CA GLY A 172 0.60 2.77 18.92
C GLY A 172 1.75 3.76 18.98
N LEU A 173 2.75 3.43 19.81
CA LEU A 173 3.99 4.19 20.00
C LEU A 173 5.17 3.34 19.55
N GLN A 174 5.85 3.77 18.49
CA GLN A 174 6.98 3.04 17.92
C GLN A 174 7.84 3.93 17.02
N GLY A 175 9.14 3.64 16.95
CA GLY A 175 10.06 4.39 16.11
C GLY A 175 11.52 4.01 16.34
N PHE A 176 12.40 4.87 15.83
CA PHE A 176 13.84 4.76 15.96
C PHE A 176 14.36 5.93 16.80
N ALA A 177 15.45 5.72 17.53
CA ALA A 177 16.05 6.73 18.38
C ALA A 177 17.58 6.66 18.36
N ALA A 178 18.25 7.81 18.43
CA ALA A 178 19.70 7.92 18.51
C ALA A 178 20.22 7.49 19.90
N ASP A 179 21.50 7.12 19.98
CA ASP A 179 22.14 6.57 21.19
C ASP A 179 21.89 7.36 22.49
N PRO A 180 21.86 8.71 22.50
CA PRO A 180 21.63 9.45 23.75
C PRO A 180 20.23 9.28 24.34
N VAL A 181 19.26 8.78 23.56
CA VAL A 181 17.88 8.64 24.00
C VAL A 181 17.70 7.31 24.70
N ALA A 182 17.42 7.35 26.00
CA ALA A 182 17.18 6.15 26.81
C ALA A 182 15.70 5.77 26.86
N ARG A 183 14.79 6.75 26.78
CA ARG A 183 13.34 6.53 26.88
C ARG A 183 12.56 7.47 25.98
N ILE A 184 11.41 7.02 25.51
CA ILE A 184 10.40 7.85 24.86
C ILE A 184 9.20 7.99 25.78
N GLY A 185 8.82 9.23 26.09
CA GLY A 185 7.62 9.58 26.84
C GLY A 185 6.48 10.03 25.94
N VAL A 186 5.25 9.85 26.39
CA VAL A 186 4.02 10.40 25.79
C VAL A 186 3.50 11.52 26.67
N ILE A 187 3.27 12.68 26.08
CA ILE A 187 2.74 13.85 26.76
C ILE A 187 1.21 13.77 26.73
N GLY A 188 0.57 13.73 27.88
CA GLY A 188 -0.88 13.62 28.03
C GLY A 188 -1.61 14.97 27.95
N ARG A 189 -2.92 14.92 28.21
CA ARG A 189 -3.82 16.08 28.16
C ARG A 189 -3.47 17.16 29.18
N ASP A 190 -3.00 16.75 30.35
CA ASP A 190 -2.55 17.62 31.45
C ASP A 190 -1.14 18.17 31.25
N LYS A 191 -0.54 17.95 30.07
CA LYS A 191 0.83 18.37 29.71
C LYS A 191 1.90 17.71 30.59
N ARG A 192 1.61 16.55 31.19
CA ARG A 192 2.58 15.72 31.90
C ARG A 192 2.94 14.48 31.08
N ILE A 193 4.06 13.84 31.40
CA ILE A 193 4.42 12.55 30.79
C ILE A 193 3.57 11.47 31.46
N VAL A 194 2.63 10.90 30.71
CA VAL A 194 1.67 9.91 31.24
C VAL A 194 2.10 8.46 30.99
N PHE A 195 3.11 8.27 30.13
CA PHE A 195 3.59 6.95 29.74
C PHE A 195 5.02 7.07 29.21
N THR A 196 5.88 6.09 29.51
CA THR A 196 7.23 5.99 28.94
C THR A 196 7.53 4.58 28.47
N VAL A 197 8.33 4.44 27.41
CA VAL A 197 8.86 3.17 26.90
C VAL A 197 10.39 3.26 26.82
N PRO A 198 11.13 2.19 27.20
CA PRO A 198 12.58 2.18 27.01
C PRO A 198 12.95 2.16 25.52
N VAL A 199 14.09 2.77 25.21
CA VAL A 199 14.78 2.62 23.93
C VAL A 199 15.82 1.52 24.09
N GLU A 200 15.77 0.52 23.22
CA GLU A 200 16.71 -0.59 23.19
C GLU A 200 17.13 -0.87 21.76
N GLN A 201 18.44 -1.09 21.52
CA GLN A 201 18.96 -1.27 20.16
C GLN A 201 18.47 -0.15 19.20
N ASN A 202 18.42 1.08 19.74
CA ASN A 202 18.02 2.27 18.99
C ASN A 202 16.60 2.24 18.43
N VAL A 203 15.74 1.37 18.97
CA VAL A 203 14.32 1.31 18.65
C VAL A 203 13.48 1.38 19.91
N TYR A 204 12.22 1.78 19.77
CA TYR A 204 11.23 1.72 20.84
C TYR A 204 9.90 1.20 20.30
N SER A 205 9.17 0.46 21.13
CA SER A 205 7.82 -0.02 20.82
C SER A 205 7.04 -0.30 22.08
N ALA A 206 5.86 0.29 22.21
CA ALA A 206 4.90 -0.04 23.25
C ALA A 206 3.74 -0.93 22.75
N GLY A 207 3.79 -1.37 21.48
CA GLY A 207 2.68 -2.07 20.82
C GLY A 207 1.41 -1.20 20.75
N LYS A 208 0.25 -1.86 20.75
CA LYS A 208 -1.05 -1.17 20.80
C LYS A 208 -1.29 -0.66 22.21
N LYS A 209 -1.18 0.66 22.40
CA LYS A 209 -1.61 1.37 23.62
C LYS A 209 -2.65 2.37 23.19
N SER A 210 -3.76 2.47 23.92
CA SER A 210 -4.83 3.43 23.62
C SER A 210 -4.77 4.56 24.64
N ILE A 211 -3.87 5.52 24.39
CA ILE A 211 -3.68 6.67 25.28
C ILE A 211 -4.55 7.80 24.78
N ALA A 212 -5.63 8.09 25.51
CA ALA A 212 -6.50 9.22 25.22
C ALA A 212 -5.79 10.54 25.52
N GLY A 213 -6.06 11.55 24.70
CA GLY A 213 -5.55 12.91 24.93
C GLY A 213 -4.04 13.07 24.82
N ALA A 214 -3.34 12.16 24.14
CA ALA A 214 -1.92 12.32 23.83
C ALA A 214 -1.72 13.61 23.00
N ARG A 215 -0.74 14.43 23.38
CA ARG A 215 -0.43 15.74 22.75
C ARG A 215 0.91 15.75 22.00
N GLY A 216 1.72 14.72 22.20
CA GLY A 216 3.03 14.61 21.59
C GLY A 216 3.89 13.54 22.26
N ILE A 217 5.13 13.47 21.82
CA ILE A 217 6.15 12.58 22.39
C ILE A 217 7.38 13.37 22.80
N VAL A 218 8.13 12.83 23.77
CA VAL A 218 9.35 13.41 24.30
C VAL A 218 10.46 12.37 24.35
N ALA A 219 11.66 12.73 23.93
CA ALA A 219 12.87 11.93 24.08
C ALA A 219 13.55 12.29 25.40
N LEU A 220 13.88 11.29 26.20
CA LEU A 220 14.52 11.45 27.50
C LEU A 220 15.86 10.72 27.51
N ASP A 221 16.87 11.30 28.15
CA ASP A 221 18.10 10.58 28.46
C ASP A 221 17.94 9.63 29.67
N LYS A 222 19.05 9.01 30.08
CA LYS A 222 19.10 8.07 31.21
C LYS A 222 18.67 8.71 32.54
N ASP A 223 18.91 10.01 32.71
CA ASP A 223 18.62 10.77 33.93
C ASP A 223 17.20 11.38 33.89
N GLY A 224 16.49 11.20 32.78
CA GLY A 224 15.14 11.73 32.57
C GLY A 224 15.10 13.18 32.08
N LYS A 225 16.26 13.74 31.69
CA LYS A 225 16.31 15.06 31.07
C LYS A 225 15.73 15.00 29.67
N VAL A 226 14.94 16.01 29.34
CA VAL A 226 14.35 16.17 28.02
C VAL A 226 15.44 16.52 27.00
N LEU A 227 15.58 15.67 25.99
CA LEU A 227 16.48 15.87 24.85
C LEU A 227 15.75 16.46 23.65
N TRP A 228 14.50 16.05 23.43
CA TRP A 228 13.74 16.42 22.26
C TRP A 228 12.23 16.29 22.47
N VAL A 229 11.44 17.14 21.81
CA VAL A 229 9.98 17.15 21.91
C VAL A 229 9.37 17.29 20.52
N GLN A 230 8.37 16.46 20.21
CA GLN A 230 7.48 16.63 19.05
C GLN A 230 6.03 16.69 19.50
N CYS A 231 5.44 17.86 19.38
CA CYS A 231 4.00 18.04 19.53
C CYS A 231 3.28 17.62 18.27
N THR A 232 2.20 16.86 18.43
CA THR A 232 1.29 16.59 17.33
C THR A 232 0.30 17.76 17.24
N ALA A 233 0.37 18.50 16.13
CA ALA A 233 -0.61 19.52 15.80
C ALA A 233 -1.93 18.82 15.43
N MET A 234 -2.70 18.41 16.43
CA MET A 234 -3.97 17.75 16.19
C MET A 234 -5.08 18.78 16.16
N GLY A 235 -5.38 19.20 14.93
CA GLY A 235 -6.60 19.90 14.55
C GLY A 235 -6.51 21.42 14.62
N THR A 236 -6.48 22.08 13.46
CA THR A 236 -7.25 23.32 13.26
C THR A 236 -8.72 22.92 13.17
N SER A 237 -9.30 22.36 14.24
CA SER A 237 -10.75 22.24 14.26
C SER A 237 -11.30 23.67 14.37
N PRO A 238 -12.23 24.10 13.51
CA PRO A 238 -12.94 25.37 13.70
C PRO A 238 -13.81 25.36 14.96
N ASP A 239 -13.95 24.20 15.62
CA ASP A 239 -14.60 24.08 16.91
C ASP A 239 -13.71 24.70 18.02
N PRO A 240 -14.14 25.80 18.66
CA PRO A 240 -13.36 26.50 19.70
C PRO A 240 -13.02 25.62 20.92
N HIS A 241 -13.58 24.42 21.02
CA HIS A 241 -13.29 23.45 22.06
C HIS A 241 -12.04 22.58 21.79
N PHE A 242 -11.40 22.68 20.62
CA PHE A 242 -10.07 22.11 20.44
C PHE A 242 -9.04 23.14 20.93
N PRO A 243 -8.48 22.98 22.15
CA PRO A 243 -7.45 23.90 22.60
C PRO A 243 -6.30 23.86 21.60
N SER A 244 -5.82 25.04 21.21
CA SER A 244 -4.54 25.29 20.52
C SER A 244 -3.33 24.89 21.38
N GLY A 245 -3.46 23.79 22.11
CA GLY A 245 -2.56 23.32 23.14
C GLY A 245 -1.46 22.48 22.51
N GLY A 246 -0.32 23.11 22.25
CA GLY A 246 0.95 22.41 22.13
C GLY A 246 1.29 21.63 23.41
N CYS A 247 2.50 21.11 23.51
CA CYS A 247 2.94 20.25 24.61
C CYS A 247 3.14 20.98 25.97
N GLY A 248 2.44 22.09 26.21
CA GLY A 248 2.49 22.82 27.46
C GLY A 248 3.86 23.45 27.72
N GLN A 249 4.47 23.07 28.85
CA GLN A 249 5.82 23.51 29.23
C GLN A 249 6.90 22.97 28.30
N TYR A 250 6.63 21.86 27.60
CA TYR A 250 7.56 21.30 26.63
C TYR A 250 7.46 22.12 25.34
N LYS A 251 8.47 22.94 25.09
CA LYS A 251 8.62 23.62 23.80
C LYS A 251 9.02 22.59 22.76
N ASN A 252 8.41 22.67 21.57
CA ASN A 252 8.92 21.93 20.42
C ASN A 252 10.41 22.20 20.29
N SER A 253 11.20 21.14 20.12
CA SER A 253 12.60 21.33 19.78
C SER A 253 12.65 22.14 18.48
N PRO A 254 13.53 23.15 18.40
CA PRO A 254 13.68 23.90 17.16
C PRO A 254 13.98 22.90 16.04
N PRO A 255 13.46 23.12 14.82
CA PRO A 255 13.80 22.27 13.70
C PRO A 255 15.33 22.22 13.56
N PRO A 256 15.89 21.09 13.09
CA PRO A 256 17.32 21.02 12.82
C PRO A 256 17.75 22.21 11.98
N ASN A 257 18.81 22.91 12.40
CA ASN A 257 19.45 23.89 11.54
C ASN A 257 20.15 23.09 10.44
N LEU A 258 19.43 22.84 9.35
CA LEU A 258 19.99 22.12 8.22
C LEU A 258 21.06 23.02 7.60
N PRO A 259 22.26 22.50 7.29
CA PRO A 259 23.10 23.21 6.35
C PRO A 259 22.23 23.49 5.12
N PRO A 260 22.34 24.69 4.51
CA PRO A 260 21.56 25.01 3.33
C PRO A 260 21.64 23.82 2.39
N SER A 261 20.48 23.25 2.01
CA SER A 261 20.46 22.20 1.01
C SER A 261 21.32 22.72 -0.15
N PRO A 262 22.29 21.93 -0.66
CA PRO A 262 23.07 22.37 -1.81
C PRO A 262 22.05 22.89 -2.81
N SER A 263 22.13 24.18 -3.14
CA SER A 263 21.12 24.85 -3.95
C SER A 263 20.83 23.90 -5.10
N PRO A 264 19.61 23.35 -5.21
CA PRO A 264 19.31 22.44 -6.31
C PRO A 264 19.74 23.22 -7.54
N SER A 265 20.74 22.71 -8.26
CA SER A 265 21.11 23.30 -9.53
C SER A 265 19.80 23.35 -10.27
N VAL A 266 19.28 24.57 -10.46
CA VAL A 266 17.99 24.78 -11.11
C VAL A 266 18.13 23.99 -12.39
N PRO A 267 17.38 22.90 -12.57
CA PRO A 267 17.48 22.14 -13.80
C PRO A 267 17.17 23.18 -14.86
N LYS A 268 18.17 23.54 -15.68
CA LYS A 268 17.98 24.44 -16.82
C LYS A 268 16.75 23.89 -17.51
N SER A 269 15.66 24.65 -17.49
CA SER A 269 14.41 24.19 -18.05
C SER A 269 14.71 23.78 -19.48
N PRO A 270 14.54 22.49 -19.84
CA PRO A 270 14.59 22.11 -21.23
C PRO A 270 13.55 22.98 -21.92
N SER A 271 13.96 23.64 -23.01
CA SER A 271 13.10 24.42 -23.89
C SER A 271 11.84 23.62 -24.24
N GLY A 272 10.76 23.81 -23.49
CA GLY A 272 9.50 23.06 -23.59
C GLY A 272 9.63 21.54 -23.37
N PRO A 273 8.96 20.91 -22.38
CA PRO A 273 8.94 19.46 -22.33
C PRO A 273 8.28 18.90 -23.60
N LEU A 274 9.07 18.19 -24.40
CA LEU A 274 8.61 17.34 -25.50
C LEU A 274 7.41 16.53 -25.01
N VAL A 275 6.37 16.44 -25.84
CA VAL A 275 5.22 15.58 -25.56
C VAL A 275 5.77 14.15 -25.42
N ALA A 276 5.77 13.63 -24.20
CA ALA A 276 6.27 12.29 -23.92
C ALA A 276 5.26 11.25 -24.41
N GLN A 277 3.96 11.53 -24.22
CA GLN A 277 2.86 10.66 -24.65
C GLN A 277 1.58 11.48 -24.87
N SER A 278 0.68 10.95 -25.70
CA SER A 278 -0.69 11.43 -25.79
C SER A 278 -1.64 10.28 -26.11
N GLY A 279 -2.92 10.47 -25.80
CA GLY A 279 -3.99 9.53 -26.15
C GLY A 279 -5.35 10.18 -26.01
N SER A 280 -6.37 9.57 -26.59
CA SER A 280 -7.74 10.07 -26.52
C SER A 280 -8.75 8.92 -26.44
N SER A 281 -9.84 9.15 -25.71
CA SER A 281 -10.95 8.21 -25.58
C SER A 281 -12.21 8.93 -25.12
N GLY A 282 -13.35 8.62 -25.73
CA GLY A 282 -14.67 9.09 -25.29
C GLY A 282 -14.79 10.62 -25.13
N GLY A 283 -14.23 11.40 -26.06
CA GLY A 283 -14.26 12.87 -26.00
C GLY A 283 -13.23 13.50 -25.07
N VAL A 284 -12.33 12.73 -24.46
CA VAL A 284 -11.25 13.21 -23.60
C VAL A 284 -9.89 12.93 -24.23
N SER A 285 -9.00 13.92 -24.23
CA SER A 285 -7.60 13.77 -24.64
C SER A 285 -6.67 13.98 -23.45
N VAL A 286 -5.63 13.15 -23.34
CA VAL A 286 -4.57 13.26 -22.33
C VAL A 286 -3.25 13.55 -23.04
N ILE A 287 -2.51 14.53 -22.54
CA ILE A 287 -1.18 14.93 -23.00
C ILE A 287 -0.23 14.86 -21.80
N VAL A 288 0.89 14.16 -21.96
CA VAL A 288 1.90 13.96 -20.92
C VAL A 288 3.19 14.68 -21.30
N ARG A 289 3.67 15.54 -20.41
CA ARG A 289 4.88 16.37 -20.57
C ARG A 289 5.77 16.24 -19.33
N GLY A 290 6.66 15.26 -19.35
CA GLY A 290 7.46 14.90 -18.17
C GLY A 290 6.55 14.45 -17.01
N PRO A 291 6.60 15.09 -15.82
CA PRO A 291 5.71 14.76 -14.71
C PRO A 291 4.34 15.44 -14.79
N GLN A 292 4.14 16.37 -15.73
CA GLN A 292 2.88 17.08 -15.92
C GLN A 292 1.95 16.27 -16.82
N VAL A 293 0.72 16.06 -16.37
CA VAL A 293 -0.35 15.47 -17.16
C VAL A 293 -1.45 16.52 -17.33
N GLU A 294 -1.87 16.72 -18.57
CA GLU A 294 -2.99 17.59 -18.94
C GLU A 294 -4.07 16.75 -19.61
N THR A 295 -5.30 16.90 -19.14
CA THR A 295 -6.49 16.26 -19.67
C THR A 295 -7.41 17.34 -20.19
N ARG A 296 -7.80 17.25 -21.47
CA ARG A 296 -8.79 18.14 -22.08
C ARG A 296 -10.08 17.37 -22.30
N ILE A 297 -11.17 17.92 -21.79
CA ILE A 297 -12.52 17.37 -21.93
C ILE A 297 -13.20 18.12 -23.07
N GLY A 298 -13.50 17.41 -24.15
CA GLY A 298 -14.28 17.90 -25.29
C GLY A 298 -15.69 17.33 -25.25
N ALA A 299 -16.12 16.69 -26.35
CA ALA A 299 -17.46 16.13 -26.51
C ALA A 299 -17.64 14.81 -25.73
N ILE A 300 -17.84 14.90 -24.42
CA ILE A 300 -18.27 13.76 -23.57
C ILE A 300 -19.80 13.66 -23.53
N THR A 301 -20.34 12.49 -23.20
CA THR A 301 -21.78 12.34 -23.00
C THR A 301 -22.25 13.04 -21.72
N SER A 302 -23.51 13.43 -21.65
CA SER A 302 -24.11 14.06 -20.46
C SER A 302 -24.03 13.16 -19.22
N THR A 303 -24.16 11.84 -19.39
CA THR A 303 -24.00 10.87 -18.30
C THR A 303 -22.58 10.85 -17.76
N THR A 304 -21.57 10.82 -18.64
CA THR A 304 -20.16 10.89 -18.24
C THR A 304 -19.84 12.22 -17.57
N GLU A 305 -20.38 13.34 -18.08
CA GLU A 305 -20.25 14.65 -17.44
C GLU A 305 -20.82 14.65 -16.02
N ALA A 306 -22.03 14.12 -15.82
CA ALA A 306 -22.67 14.06 -14.51
C ALA A 306 -21.83 13.26 -13.50
N LEU A 307 -21.25 12.14 -13.92
CA LEU A 307 -20.36 11.32 -13.09
C LEU A 307 -19.07 12.06 -12.70
N LEU A 308 -18.46 12.76 -13.66
CA LEU A 308 -17.22 13.50 -13.43
C LEU A 308 -17.44 14.72 -12.54
N ARG A 309 -18.52 15.48 -12.78
CA ARG A 309 -18.88 16.65 -11.97
C ARG A 309 -19.14 16.21 -10.53
N GLY A 310 -19.92 15.14 -10.34
CA GLY A 310 -20.29 14.60 -9.03
C GLY A 310 -20.90 15.68 -8.11
N LYS A 311 -21.06 15.37 -6.82
CA LYS A 311 -21.61 16.35 -5.85
C LYS A 311 -20.60 17.41 -5.40
N ARG A 312 -19.30 17.14 -5.53
CA ARG A 312 -18.22 18.00 -5.00
C ARG A 312 -17.48 18.80 -6.07
N GLY A 313 -17.79 18.61 -7.36
CA GLY A 313 -17.03 19.23 -8.44
C GLY A 313 -15.56 18.78 -8.46
N LYS A 314 -15.24 17.63 -7.86
CA LYS A 314 -13.88 17.09 -7.75
C LYS A 314 -13.74 15.80 -8.54
N VAL A 315 -12.69 15.74 -9.34
CA VAL A 315 -12.25 14.56 -10.09
C VAL A 315 -10.88 14.14 -9.62
N ASN A 316 -10.58 12.85 -9.72
CA ASN A 316 -9.25 12.31 -9.51
C ASN A 316 -8.63 11.99 -10.87
N LEU A 317 -7.54 12.69 -11.22
CA LEU A 317 -6.73 12.39 -12.39
C LEU A 317 -5.67 11.37 -11.97
N THR A 318 -5.76 10.14 -12.48
CA THR A 318 -4.83 9.06 -12.15
C THR A 318 -4.15 8.56 -13.40
N CYS A 319 -2.84 8.33 -13.37
CA CYS A 319 -2.16 7.56 -14.42
C CYS A 319 -1.46 6.36 -13.80
N PHE A 320 -1.28 5.31 -14.60
CA PHE A 320 -0.67 4.07 -14.15
C PHE A 320 0.34 3.52 -15.16
N LYS A 321 1.24 2.70 -14.64
CA LYS A 321 2.13 1.81 -15.37
C LYS A 321 1.76 0.39 -15.05
N LEU A 322 1.96 -0.48 -16.02
CA LEU A 322 1.88 -1.91 -15.82
C LEU A 322 3.30 -2.42 -15.60
N VAL A 323 3.49 -3.21 -14.55
CA VAL A 323 4.80 -3.65 -14.06
C VAL A 323 4.77 -5.15 -13.81
N LYS A 324 5.88 -5.84 -14.10
CA LYS A 324 5.99 -7.27 -13.84
C LYS A 324 6.68 -7.53 -12.52
N VAL A 325 6.01 -8.26 -11.63
CA VAL A 325 6.55 -8.66 -10.32
C VAL A 325 6.36 -10.17 -10.17
N ALA A 326 7.46 -10.91 -9.97
CA ALA A 326 7.45 -12.38 -9.98
C ALA A 326 6.82 -12.99 -11.26
N GLY A 327 7.01 -12.36 -12.42
CA GLY A 327 6.41 -12.81 -13.67
C GLY A 327 4.91 -12.50 -13.82
N ARG A 328 4.27 -11.82 -12.86
CA ARG A 328 2.86 -11.40 -12.93
C ARG A 328 2.74 -9.91 -13.23
N ASP A 329 1.76 -9.52 -14.03
CA ASP A 329 1.47 -8.11 -14.32
C ASP A 329 0.66 -7.46 -13.18
N TYR A 330 1.09 -6.28 -12.74
CA TYR A 330 0.40 -5.42 -11.78
C TYR A 330 0.23 -4.03 -12.38
N SER A 331 -0.74 -3.26 -11.89
CA SER A 331 -0.84 -1.83 -12.16
C SER A 331 -0.32 -1.01 -10.99
N SER A 332 0.69 -0.18 -11.18
CA SER A 332 1.07 0.87 -10.22
C SER A 332 0.60 2.21 -10.75
N GLY A 333 -0.07 3.02 -9.93
CA GLY A 333 -0.58 4.31 -10.36
C GLY A 333 -0.57 5.35 -9.27
N VAL A 334 -0.51 6.61 -9.70
CA VAL A 334 -0.60 7.80 -8.84
C VAL A 334 -1.72 8.69 -9.34
N GLY A 335 -2.47 9.28 -8.41
CA GLY A 335 -3.57 10.18 -8.72
C GLY A 335 -3.49 11.48 -7.93
N VAL A 336 -4.04 12.54 -8.52
CA VAL A 336 -4.18 13.84 -7.89
C VAL A 336 -5.63 14.34 -7.99
N PRO A 337 -6.23 14.79 -6.87
CA PRO A 337 -7.55 15.40 -6.91
C PRO A 337 -7.47 16.78 -7.57
N ARG A 338 -8.46 17.09 -8.41
CA ARG A 338 -8.61 18.35 -9.14
C ARG A 338 -10.06 18.79 -9.19
N ASN A 339 -10.26 20.08 -9.43
CA ASN A 339 -11.59 20.58 -9.78
C ASN A 339 -11.96 20.07 -11.17
N TYR A 340 -13.22 19.72 -11.36
CA TYR A 340 -13.77 19.44 -12.68
C TYR A 340 -13.75 20.71 -13.53
N GLY A 341 -13.38 20.59 -14.81
CA GLY A 341 -13.32 21.69 -15.76
C GLY A 341 -12.91 21.19 -17.15
N PRO A 342 -12.99 22.04 -18.19
CA PRO A 342 -12.68 21.67 -19.57
C PRO A 342 -11.21 21.27 -19.77
N VAL A 343 -10.31 21.81 -18.93
CA VAL A 343 -8.91 21.42 -18.88
C VAL A 343 -8.55 21.12 -17.43
N ILE A 344 -8.00 19.93 -17.19
CA ILE A 344 -7.56 19.47 -15.88
C ILE A 344 -6.09 19.14 -15.99
N SER A 345 -5.26 19.74 -15.15
CA SER A 345 -3.82 19.48 -15.19
C SER A 345 -3.27 19.17 -13.80
N GLY A 346 -2.25 18.31 -13.75
CA GLY A 346 -1.64 17.91 -12.50
C GLY A 346 -0.25 17.34 -12.68
N ARG A 347 0.61 17.61 -11.71
CA ARG A 347 1.92 16.97 -11.61
C ARG A 347 1.76 15.65 -10.86
N LEU A 348 2.03 14.55 -11.53
CA LEU A 348 2.00 13.22 -10.96
C LEU A 348 3.35 12.90 -10.31
N GLY A 349 3.33 12.25 -9.13
CA GLY A 349 4.56 11.85 -8.43
C GLY A 349 5.34 12.99 -7.77
N SER A 350 4.66 14.01 -7.23
CA SER A 350 5.32 15.10 -6.49
C SER A 350 5.44 14.86 -4.97
N LEU A 351 5.22 13.63 -4.49
CA LEU A 351 5.51 13.31 -3.09
C LEU A 351 7.04 13.24 -2.92
N PRO A 352 7.60 13.86 -1.86
CA PRO A 352 9.04 13.79 -1.60
C PRO A 352 9.54 12.34 -1.63
N GLY A 353 10.51 12.04 -2.49
CA GLY A 353 11.14 10.72 -2.60
C GLY A 353 10.41 9.70 -3.47
N THR A 354 9.41 10.06 -4.27
CA THR A 354 8.84 9.13 -5.27
C THR A 354 8.92 9.72 -6.67
N THR A 355 9.38 8.94 -7.66
CA THR A 355 9.51 9.38 -9.05
C THR A 355 8.55 8.60 -9.95
N PHE A 356 7.27 8.96 -9.93
CA PHE A 356 6.26 8.36 -10.82
C PHE A 356 6.16 9.14 -12.15
N THR A 357 7.14 8.96 -13.02
CA THR A 357 7.28 9.69 -14.30
C THR A 357 6.79 8.89 -15.51
N ALA A 358 6.51 9.55 -16.64
CA ALA A 358 6.22 8.88 -17.91
C ALA A 358 7.37 7.93 -18.35
N PRO A 359 7.13 6.92 -19.22
CA PRO A 359 5.86 6.62 -19.88
C PRO A 359 4.85 5.89 -18.99
N TYR A 360 3.57 6.21 -19.15
CA TYR A 360 2.41 5.58 -18.54
C TYR A 360 1.72 4.65 -19.56
N ASP A 361 1.02 3.63 -19.07
CA ASP A 361 0.21 2.74 -19.92
C ASP A 361 -1.20 3.28 -20.15
N GLY A 362 -1.75 4.02 -19.18
CA GLY A 362 -3.04 4.68 -19.32
C GLY A 362 -3.30 5.69 -18.21
N CYS A 363 -4.31 6.52 -18.44
CA CYS A 363 -4.81 7.48 -17.46
C CYS A 363 -6.33 7.36 -17.32
N THR A 364 -6.84 7.70 -16.14
CA THR A 364 -8.27 7.72 -15.84
C THR A 364 -8.67 9.04 -15.21
N LEU A 365 -9.93 9.41 -15.45
CA LEU A 365 -10.58 10.50 -14.75
C LEU A 365 -11.81 9.94 -14.05
N THR A 366 -11.83 10.02 -12.73
CA THR A 366 -12.93 9.47 -11.92
C THR A 366 -13.48 10.53 -10.99
N GLY A 367 -14.80 10.73 -11.00
CA GLY A 367 -15.49 11.46 -9.94
C GLY A 367 -15.58 10.63 -8.64
N LEU A 368 -15.97 11.30 -7.56
CA LEU A 368 -16.30 10.65 -6.28
C LEU A 368 -17.76 10.18 -6.30
N TYR A 369 -18.02 9.04 -6.95
CA TYR A 369 -19.34 8.41 -6.94
C TYR A 369 -19.23 6.94 -6.52
N GLY A 370 -20.25 6.46 -5.81
CA GLY A 370 -20.39 5.04 -5.51
C GLY A 370 -20.73 4.27 -6.79
N ARG A 371 -20.16 3.08 -6.94
CA ARG A 371 -20.46 2.20 -8.08
C ARG A 371 -21.25 1.01 -7.62
N ASN A 372 -22.28 0.69 -8.40
CA ASN A 372 -23.07 -0.51 -8.22
C ASN A 372 -22.67 -1.51 -9.31
N TRP A 373 -22.81 -2.81 -9.00
CA TRP A 373 -22.73 -3.82 -10.03
C TRP A 373 -23.81 -3.57 -11.09
N ASN A 374 -23.46 -3.78 -12.36
CA ASN A 374 -24.32 -3.54 -13.52
C ASN A 374 -24.87 -2.10 -13.61
N ASP A 375 -24.04 -1.10 -13.26
CA ASP A 375 -24.35 0.29 -13.59
C ASP A 375 -24.27 0.53 -15.11
N GLY A 376 -24.93 1.58 -15.60
CA GLY A 376 -25.00 1.90 -17.04
C GLY A 376 -23.65 2.20 -17.72
N HIS A 377 -22.53 2.11 -16.99
CA HIS A 377 -21.17 2.33 -17.49
C HIS A 377 -20.32 1.05 -17.53
N GLY A 378 -20.91 -0.12 -17.28
CA GLY A 378 -20.26 -1.40 -17.55
C GLY A 378 -18.96 -1.60 -16.77
N THR A 379 -18.90 -1.14 -15.53
CA THR A 379 -17.75 -1.25 -14.59
C THR A 379 -16.44 -0.54 -14.98
N HIS A 380 -16.45 0.18 -16.10
CA HIS A 380 -15.37 1.08 -16.49
C HIS A 380 -15.28 2.31 -15.57
N ASP A 381 -14.10 2.92 -15.48
CA ASP A 381 -14.01 4.30 -14.99
C ASP A 381 -14.75 5.26 -15.93
N ALA A 382 -15.28 6.38 -15.41
CA ALA A 382 -16.04 7.34 -16.21
C ALA A 382 -15.28 7.79 -17.48
N VAL A 383 -13.95 7.90 -17.37
CA VAL A 383 -13.05 8.09 -18.50
C VAL A 383 -11.82 7.21 -18.31
N GLU A 384 -11.49 6.45 -19.36
CA GLU A 384 -10.29 5.63 -19.47
C GLU A 384 -9.57 5.97 -20.80
N VAL A 385 -8.38 6.56 -20.69
CA VAL A 385 -7.56 6.97 -21.84
C VAL A 385 -6.32 6.08 -21.92
N PRO A 386 -6.30 5.07 -22.81
CA PRO A 386 -5.11 4.26 -23.02
C PRO A 386 -4.02 5.09 -23.70
N LEU A 387 -2.79 5.00 -23.19
CA LEU A 387 -1.60 5.66 -23.75
C LEU A 387 -0.70 4.64 -24.48
N THR A 388 -0.91 3.34 -24.23
CA THR A 388 -0.24 2.23 -24.91
C THR A 388 -1.25 1.14 -25.28
N GLN A 389 -0.88 0.23 -26.20
CA GLN A 389 -1.68 -0.94 -26.53
C GLN A 389 -1.90 -1.85 -25.30
N ARG A 390 -0.87 -1.94 -24.43
CA ARG A 390 -0.93 -2.70 -23.18
C ARG A 390 -1.94 -2.08 -22.21
N GLY A 391 -1.99 -0.75 -22.09
CA GLY A 391 -2.99 -0.04 -21.30
C GLY A 391 -4.42 -0.24 -21.82
N ARG A 392 -4.62 -0.25 -23.15
CA ARG A 392 -5.92 -0.57 -23.77
C ARG A 392 -6.40 -1.97 -23.40
N ARG A 393 -5.52 -2.96 -23.51
CA ARG A 393 -5.79 -4.34 -23.09
C ARG A 393 -6.16 -4.39 -21.60
N TYR A 394 -5.37 -3.72 -20.76
CA TYR A 394 -5.62 -3.66 -19.32
C TYR A 394 -6.99 -3.06 -18.99
N PHE A 395 -7.39 -1.95 -19.59
CA PHE A 395 -8.72 -1.37 -19.32
C PHE A 395 -9.86 -2.34 -19.64
N THR A 396 -9.75 -3.05 -20.77
CA THR A 396 -10.71 -4.07 -21.20
C THR A 396 -10.80 -5.22 -20.19
N GLU A 397 -9.66 -5.79 -19.79
CA GLU A 397 -9.63 -6.91 -18.83
C GLU A 397 -10.02 -6.47 -17.41
N ARG A 398 -9.71 -5.23 -17.04
CA ARG A 398 -10.02 -4.65 -15.73
C ARG A 398 -11.51 -4.44 -15.52
N ALA A 399 -12.25 -4.03 -16.55
CA ALA A 399 -13.71 -3.91 -16.47
C ALA A 399 -14.32 -5.27 -16.11
N VAL A 400 -14.00 -6.31 -16.87
CA VAL A 400 -14.46 -7.68 -16.57
C VAL A 400 -14.07 -8.14 -15.15
N ALA A 401 -12.82 -7.91 -14.73
CA ALA A 401 -12.39 -8.26 -13.38
C ALA A 401 -13.16 -7.49 -12.28
N ARG A 402 -13.54 -6.23 -12.56
CA ARG A 402 -14.39 -5.44 -11.67
C ARG A 402 -15.81 -5.94 -11.64
N ASP A 403 -16.38 -6.35 -12.77
CA ASP A 403 -17.74 -6.90 -12.82
C ASP A 403 -17.90 -8.14 -11.94
N LEU A 404 -16.98 -9.11 -12.10
CA LEU A 404 -16.90 -10.29 -11.23
C LEU A 404 -16.74 -9.91 -9.74
N THR A 405 -15.96 -8.87 -9.46
CA THR A 405 -15.70 -8.41 -8.09
C THR A 405 -16.88 -7.69 -7.47
N TRP A 406 -17.57 -6.86 -8.24
CA TRP A 406 -18.71 -6.09 -7.76
C TRP A 406 -19.91 -7.00 -7.59
N LEU A 407 -20.16 -7.95 -8.49
CA LEU A 407 -21.18 -8.96 -8.28
C LEU A 407 -20.94 -9.71 -6.97
N ALA A 408 -19.72 -10.21 -6.74
CA ALA A 408 -19.37 -10.92 -5.51
C ALA A 408 -19.55 -10.12 -4.20
N ARG A 409 -19.69 -8.79 -4.31
CA ARG A 409 -19.95 -7.85 -3.21
C ARG A 409 -21.36 -7.26 -3.24
N ALA A 410 -22.10 -7.45 -4.32
CA ALA A 410 -23.41 -6.86 -4.50
C ALA A 410 -24.38 -7.48 -3.50
N ARG A 411 -25.30 -6.67 -2.98
CA ARG A 411 -26.30 -7.13 -2.03
C ARG A 411 -27.17 -8.25 -2.63
N VAL A 412 -27.50 -8.15 -3.92
CA VAL A 412 -28.26 -9.19 -4.65
C VAL A 412 -27.55 -10.55 -4.67
N PHE A 413 -26.22 -10.56 -4.58
CA PHE A 413 -25.43 -11.80 -4.52
C PHE A 413 -25.21 -12.29 -3.08
N TYR A 414 -25.48 -11.46 -2.07
CA TYR A 414 -25.29 -11.80 -0.67
C TYR A 414 -26.14 -13.02 -0.28
N ASP A 415 -27.41 -13.03 -0.67
CA ASP A 415 -28.36 -14.08 -0.28
C ASP A 415 -27.99 -15.43 -0.89
N ILE A 416 -27.51 -15.42 -2.15
CA ILE A 416 -26.94 -16.58 -2.85
C ILE A 416 -25.67 -17.05 -2.13
N ARG A 417 -24.75 -16.13 -1.85
CA ARG A 417 -23.43 -16.44 -1.28
C ARG A 417 -23.50 -17.04 0.12
N TYR A 418 -24.38 -16.53 0.98
CA TYR A 418 -24.59 -17.05 2.33
C TYR A 418 -25.66 -18.16 2.35
N GLY A 419 -26.23 -18.46 1.17
CA GLY A 419 -27.32 -19.40 0.93
C GLY A 419 -28.44 -19.28 1.94
N LEU A 420 -28.84 -18.03 2.16
CA LEU A 420 -30.15 -17.65 2.70
C LEU A 420 -31.26 -18.10 1.73
N VAL A 421 -30.91 -18.23 0.45
CA VAL A 421 -31.70 -18.92 -0.57
C VAL A 421 -30.90 -20.10 -1.09
N HIS A 422 -31.51 -21.30 -1.10
CA HIS A 422 -30.94 -22.43 -1.82
C HIS A 422 -31.27 -22.25 -3.30
N VAL A 423 -30.25 -21.95 -4.10
CA VAL A 423 -30.38 -21.78 -5.55
C VAL A 423 -29.34 -22.63 -6.25
N ASP A 424 -29.72 -23.28 -7.34
CA ASP A 424 -28.77 -23.82 -8.29
C ASP A 424 -28.22 -22.70 -9.21
N ALA A 425 -27.33 -23.04 -10.14
CA ALA A 425 -26.75 -22.06 -11.06
C ALA A 425 -27.81 -21.37 -11.95
N ALA A 426 -28.86 -22.10 -12.35
CA ALA A 426 -29.94 -21.59 -13.19
C ALA A 426 -30.84 -20.61 -12.43
N ASP A 427 -31.22 -20.94 -11.20
CA ASP A 427 -31.94 -20.07 -10.28
C ASP A 427 -31.14 -18.81 -9.95
N ALA A 428 -29.84 -18.97 -9.67
CA ALA A 428 -28.96 -17.84 -9.38
C ALA A 428 -28.83 -16.90 -10.59
N ALA A 429 -28.66 -17.44 -11.79
CA ALA A 429 -28.62 -16.64 -13.02
C ALA A 429 -29.95 -15.90 -13.27
N ARG A 430 -31.09 -16.56 -13.07
CA ARG A 430 -32.42 -15.93 -13.13
C ARG A 430 -32.57 -14.82 -12.11
N HIS A 431 -32.15 -15.04 -10.86
CA HIS A 431 -32.26 -14.07 -9.77
C HIS A 431 -31.39 -12.82 -9.99
N LEU A 432 -30.19 -12.99 -10.53
CA LEU A 432 -29.28 -11.88 -10.80
C LEU A 432 -29.72 -11.04 -12.02
N HIS A 433 -30.57 -11.61 -12.88
CA HIS A 433 -31.05 -11.01 -14.13
C HIS A 433 -29.91 -10.53 -15.05
N GLY A 434 -30.26 -9.85 -16.15
CA GLY A 434 -29.31 -9.15 -17.00
C GLY A 434 -28.40 -10.06 -17.82
N ASN A 435 -27.08 -9.87 -17.69
CA ASN A 435 -26.07 -10.55 -18.50
C ASN A 435 -25.49 -11.83 -17.85
N VAL A 436 -26.16 -12.38 -16.83
CA VAL A 436 -25.71 -13.58 -16.13
C VAL A 436 -26.27 -14.85 -16.79
N VAL A 437 -25.43 -15.87 -16.97
CA VAL A 437 -25.81 -17.19 -17.50
C VAL A 437 -25.36 -18.29 -16.55
N ALA A 438 -26.17 -19.33 -16.41
CA ALA A 438 -25.77 -20.52 -15.68
C ALA A 438 -24.74 -21.31 -16.50
N LEU A 439 -23.77 -21.89 -15.79
CA LEU A 439 -22.78 -22.79 -16.36
C LEU A 439 -23.04 -24.21 -15.81
N ASP A 440 -22.85 -25.21 -16.65
CA ASP A 440 -22.95 -26.63 -16.30
C ASP A 440 -21.70 -27.07 -15.50
N GLY A 441 -20.56 -26.39 -15.70
CA GLY A 441 -19.29 -26.75 -15.08
C GLY A 441 -18.43 -25.56 -14.66
N ALA A 442 -17.61 -25.76 -13.61
CA ALA A 442 -16.67 -24.76 -13.09
C ALA A 442 -15.61 -24.29 -14.12
N GLN A 443 -15.35 -25.09 -15.15
CA GLN A 443 -14.38 -24.80 -16.22
C GLN A 443 -15.03 -24.27 -17.50
N GLU A 444 -16.35 -24.20 -17.54
CA GLU A 444 -17.05 -23.66 -18.70
C GLU A 444 -16.74 -22.18 -18.89
N THR A 445 -16.86 -21.72 -20.13
CA THR A 445 -16.65 -20.33 -20.51
C THR A 445 -17.97 -19.78 -21.03
N PRO A 446 -18.51 -18.73 -20.41
CA PRO A 446 -19.74 -18.12 -20.90
C PRO A 446 -19.53 -17.47 -22.28
N PRO A 447 -20.62 -17.20 -23.03
CA PRO A 447 -20.55 -16.37 -24.22
C PRO A 447 -19.89 -15.00 -23.96
N LEU A 448 -19.32 -14.39 -24.99
CA LEU A 448 -18.68 -13.08 -24.86
C LEU A 448 -19.68 -12.02 -24.37
N GLY A 449 -19.28 -11.24 -23.35
CA GLY A 449 -20.15 -10.23 -22.72
C GLY A 449 -21.21 -10.81 -21.78
N LYS A 450 -21.14 -12.11 -21.45
CA LYS A 450 -21.95 -12.75 -20.42
C LYS A 450 -21.10 -13.15 -19.22
N LEU A 451 -21.68 -12.96 -18.04
CA LEU A 451 -21.12 -13.42 -16.77
C LEU A 451 -21.68 -14.82 -16.49
N GLY A 452 -20.81 -15.83 -16.49
CA GLY A 452 -21.15 -17.19 -16.14
C GLY A 452 -21.14 -17.39 -14.62
N ILE A 453 -22.14 -18.09 -14.10
CA ILE A 453 -22.18 -18.56 -12.71
C ILE A 453 -22.32 -20.08 -12.67
N TRP A 454 -21.45 -20.73 -11.90
CA TRP A 454 -21.55 -22.14 -11.56
C TRP A 454 -21.66 -22.28 -10.04
N ILE A 455 -22.59 -23.12 -9.57
CA ILE A 455 -22.77 -23.45 -8.16
C ILE A 455 -22.64 -24.98 -8.03
N GLY A 456 -21.52 -25.43 -7.49
CA GLY A 456 -21.20 -26.85 -7.34
C GLY A 456 -21.39 -27.40 -5.92
N PRO A 457 -21.00 -28.67 -5.71
CA PRO A 457 -21.03 -29.33 -4.41
C PRO A 457 -20.33 -28.51 -3.32
N GLY A 458 -20.89 -28.56 -2.10
CA GLY A 458 -20.40 -27.77 -0.98
C GLY A 458 -20.55 -26.25 -1.16
N ARG A 459 -21.52 -25.82 -1.99
CA ARG A 459 -21.78 -24.41 -2.33
C ARG A 459 -20.52 -23.69 -2.84
N ARG A 460 -19.71 -24.39 -3.63
CA ARG A 460 -18.59 -23.78 -4.33
C ARG A 460 -19.14 -22.96 -5.48
N ILE A 461 -19.02 -21.64 -5.39
CA ILE A 461 -19.49 -20.74 -6.45
C ILE A 461 -18.29 -20.30 -7.29
N VAL A 462 -18.43 -20.37 -8.61
CA VAL A 462 -17.45 -19.84 -9.56
C VAL A 462 -18.16 -18.82 -10.44
N LEU A 463 -17.65 -17.58 -10.41
CA LEU A 463 -18.04 -16.54 -11.35
C LEU A 463 -16.98 -16.48 -12.44
N VAL A 464 -17.41 -16.41 -13.70
CA VAL A 464 -16.53 -16.44 -14.87
C VAL A 464 -17.01 -15.39 -15.86
N GLU A 465 -16.09 -14.70 -16.52
CA GLU A 465 -16.41 -13.91 -17.69
C GLU A 465 -15.23 -13.94 -18.66
N ARG A 466 -15.54 -13.92 -19.96
CA ARG A 466 -14.54 -13.85 -21.01
C ARG A 466 -14.38 -12.40 -21.45
N ALA A 467 -13.17 -11.87 -21.29
CA ALA A 467 -12.85 -10.54 -21.80
C ALA A 467 -12.85 -10.52 -23.34
N PRO A 468 -13.12 -9.36 -23.96
CA PRO A 468 -12.96 -9.17 -25.41
C PRO A 468 -11.59 -9.56 -25.96
N THR A 469 -10.56 -9.62 -25.10
CA THR A 469 -9.22 -10.11 -25.44
C THR A 469 -9.14 -11.63 -25.59
N GLY A 470 -10.24 -12.36 -25.39
CA GLY A 470 -10.30 -13.82 -25.36
C GLY A 470 -9.95 -14.43 -24.01
N ARG A 471 -9.37 -13.64 -23.09
CA ARG A 471 -8.94 -14.12 -21.78
C ARG A 471 -10.13 -14.46 -20.89
N ARG A 472 -10.13 -15.67 -20.32
CA ARG A 472 -11.08 -16.10 -19.29
C ARG A 472 -10.64 -15.57 -17.93
N LEU A 473 -11.50 -14.80 -17.30
CA LEU A 473 -11.33 -14.28 -15.95
C LEU A 473 -12.30 -15.00 -15.03
N TYR A 474 -11.86 -15.38 -13.84
CA TYR A 474 -12.70 -16.13 -12.91
C TYR A 474 -12.46 -15.72 -11.46
N ARG A 475 -13.48 -15.92 -10.64
CA ARG A 475 -13.44 -15.73 -9.19
C ARG A 475 -14.11 -16.91 -8.50
N GLY A 476 -13.30 -17.70 -7.80
CA GLY A 476 -13.79 -18.78 -6.95
C GLY A 476 -14.18 -18.27 -5.56
N ILE A 477 -15.35 -18.66 -5.08
CA ILE A 477 -15.83 -18.39 -3.73
C ILE A 477 -16.14 -19.75 -3.10
N ILE A 478 -15.36 -20.12 -2.09
CA ILE A 478 -15.59 -21.33 -1.30
C ILE A 478 -16.22 -20.89 0.01
N TYR A 479 -17.45 -21.34 0.27
CA TYR A 479 -18.07 -21.19 1.57
C TYR A 479 -17.85 -22.47 2.38
N ARG A 480 -17.36 -22.33 3.62
CA ARG A 480 -17.40 -23.41 4.60
C ARG A 480 -18.63 -23.15 5.47
N THR A 481 -19.59 -24.06 5.45
CA THR A 481 -20.84 -23.98 6.22
C THR A 481 -20.66 -24.12 7.73
N ASN A 482 -19.44 -24.31 8.25
CA ASN A 482 -19.20 -24.49 9.68
C ASN A 482 -19.05 -23.15 10.42
N LEU A 483 -20.10 -22.33 10.41
CA LEU A 483 -20.25 -21.24 11.39
C LEU A 483 -21.01 -21.67 12.65
N SER A 484 -21.47 -22.92 12.72
CA SER A 484 -22.14 -23.52 13.89
C SER A 484 -21.29 -24.52 14.68
N GLU A 485 -19.98 -24.60 14.43
CA GLU A 485 -19.02 -25.40 15.21
C GLU A 485 -18.00 -24.52 15.96
N PHE A 486 -18.49 -23.46 16.62
CA PHE A 486 -17.75 -22.73 17.65
C PHE A 486 -18.59 -22.59 18.90
#